data_AF-A0A9E2BJ97-F1
#
_entry.id   AF-A0A9E2BJ97-F1
#
_cell.length_a   1.000
_cell.length_b   1.000
_cell.length_c   1.000
_cell.angle_alpha   90.00
_cell.angle_beta   90.00
_cell.angle_gamma   90.00
#
_symmetry.space_group_name_H-M   'P 1'
#
loop_
_entity.id
_entity.type
_entity.pdbx_description
1 polymer ?
#
loop_
_entity_poly.entity_id
_entity_poly.type
_entity_poly.pdbx_seq_one_letter_code
_entity_poly.pdbx_strand_id
1 'polypeptide(L)'
;MRGYQDAIVFNERRNPSIDQAGIIYNKYVTELRYAITTNPNATIFILGFFEAGNNYLSIERYNPFKVYRSVGVGARIFMPAFGLIGIDYGRALDNLPGEREGGRQAFTFTIGQQIR
;
A
#
# COMPACT_ATOMS: atom_id res chain seq x y z
N MET A 1 2.60 -0.88 -2.18
CA MET A 1 1.56 -1.38 -1.23
C MET A 1 1.99 -0.92 0.13
N ARG A 2 1.08 -0.43 0.98
CA ARG A 2 1.48 0.02 2.34
C ARG A 2 2.12 -1.14 3.08
N GLY A 3 3.17 -0.91 3.87
CA GLY A 3 3.92 -1.98 4.53
C GLY A 3 5.10 -2.54 3.71
N TYR A 4 5.12 -2.32 2.39
CA TYR A 4 6.24 -2.64 1.50
C TYR A 4 6.85 -1.36 0.94
N GLN A 5 8.13 -1.38 0.58
CA GLN A 5 8.75 -0.27 -0.14
C GLN A 5 8.13 -0.13 -1.53
N ASP A 6 8.30 1.05 -2.11
CA ASP A 6 7.73 1.35 -3.42
C ASP A 6 8.41 0.55 -4.54
N ALA A 7 7.61 0.14 -5.53
CA ALA A 7 8.04 -0.53 -6.75
C ALA A 7 8.82 -1.87 -6.59
N ILE A 8 8.76 -2.53 -5.43
CA ILE A 8 9.49 -3.81 -5.21
C ILE A 8 8.62 -5.06 -5.09
N VAL A 9 7.30 -4.95 -5.22
CA VAL A 9 6.38 -6.08 -5.04
C VAL A 9 6.25 -6.88 -6.35
N PHE A 10 7.13 -7.86 -6.55
CA PHE A 10 7.07 -8.81 -7.67
C PHE A 10 7.56 -10.21 -7.29
N ASN A 11 7.27 -11.20 -8.13
CA ASN A 11 7.48 -12.63 -7.84
C ASN A 11 8.92 -13.15 -8.13
N GLU A 12 9.78 -12.33 -8.74
CA GLU A 12 11.12 -12.72 -9.18
C GLU A 12 12.21 -11.93 -8.45
N ARG A 13 13.47 -12.40 -8.51
CA ARG A 13 14.58 -11.68 -7.88
C ARG A 13 14.78 -10.34 -8.57
N ARG A 14 14.77 -9.26 -7.79
CA ARG A 14 15.06 -7.91 -8.29
C ARG A 14 16.44 -7.88 -8.93
N ASN A 15 16.49 -7.52 -10.21
CA ASN A 15 17.73 -7.08 -10.83
C ASN A 15 17.79 -5.54 -10.73
N PRO A 16 18.60 -4.96 -9.82
CA PRO A 16 18.64 -3.51 -9.62
C PRO A 16 19.16 -2.73 -10.84
N SER A 17 19.70 -3.41 -11.86
CA SER A 17 20.20 -2.81 -13.10
C SER A 17 19.14 -2.70 -14.20
N ILE A 18 17.95 -3.29 -14.02
CA ILE A 18 16.86 -3.26 -15.00
C ILE A 18 15.60 -2.81 -14.29
N ASP A 19 14.95 -1.77 -14.80
CA ASP A 19 13.65 -1.34 -14.29
C ASP A 19 12.59 -2.37 -14.73
N GLN A 20 12.37 -3.38 -13.88
CA GLN A 20 11.44 -4.47 -14.15
C GLN A 20 10.03 -4.05 -13.73
N ALA A 21 9.31 -3.43 -14.66
CA ALA A 21 7.87 -3.24 -14.53
C ALA A 21 7.15 -4.51 -14.96
N GLY A 22 6.39 -5.13 -14.05
CA GLY A 22 5.55 -6.26 -14.43
C GLY A 22 4.37 -5.80 -15.32
N ILE A 23 4.01 -6.65 -16.27
CA ILE A 23 2.99 -6.41 -17.30
C ILE A 23 1.58 -6.59 -16.72
N ILE A 24 1.43 -7.44 -15.69
CA ILE A 24 0.15 -7.72 -15.05
C ILE A 24 0.31 -7.64 -13.54
N TYR A 25 -0.59 -6.91 -12.88
CA TYR A 25 -0.65 -6.83 -11.42
C TYR A 25 -2.04 -7.18 -10.89
N ASN A 26 -2.08 -7.73 -9.67
CA ASN A 26 -3.28 -7.81 -8.87
C ASN A 26 -3.08 -7.01 -7.59
N LYS A 27 -4.10 -6.24 -7.22
CA LYS A 27 -4.14 -5.54 -5.93
C LYS A 27 -5.54 -5.63 -5.35
N TYR A 28 -5.63 -6.30 -4.21
CA TYR A 28 -6.79 -6.37 -3.35
C TYR A 28 -6.57 -5.44 -2.17
N VAL A 29 -7.54 -4.56 -1.93
CA VAL A 29 -7.50 -3.62 -0.82
C VAL A 29 -8.79 -3.75 -0.05
N THR A 30 -8.67 -3.92 1.26
CA THR A 30 -9.79 -3.91 2.18
C THR A 30 -9.48 -2.91 3.28
N GLU A 31 -10.41 -1.99 3.51
CA GLU A 31 -10.27 -0.97 4.55
C GLU A 31 -11.52 -0.92 5.40
N LEU A 32 -11.34 -1.03 6.71
CA LEU A 32 -12.38 -0.76 7.70
C LEU A 32 -12.14 0.64 8.24
N ARG A 33 -13.09 1.55 8.02
CA ARG A 33 -12.96 2.96 8.41
C ARG A 33 -13.97 3.28 9.51
N TYR A 34 -13.50 3.93 10.57
CA TYR A 34 -14.34 4.44 11.65
C TYR A 34 -14.15 5.95 11.77
N ALA A 35 -15.27 6.69 11.69
CA ALA A 35 -15.26 8.14 11.83
C ALA A 35 -15.17 8.51 13.31
N ILE A 36 -14.09 9.21 13.69
CA ILE A 36 -13.94 9.74 15.05
C ILE A 36 -14.67 11.08 15.14
N THR A 37 -14.52 11.93 14.13
CA THR A 37 -15.22 13.22 14.05
C THR A 37 -15.60 13.51 12.61
N THR A 38 -16.83 13.96 12.42
CA THR A 38 -17.38 14.43 11.15
C THR A 38 -17.63 15.93 11.18
N ASN A 39 -16.77 16.67 11.90
CA ASN A 39 -16.87 18.12 11.98
C ASN A 39 -16.55 18.75 10.60
N PRO A 40 -17.34 19.74 10.13
CA PRO A 40 -17.09 20.45 8.88
C PRO A 40 -15.67 21.06 8.76
N ASN A 41 -15.05 21.44 9.88
CA ASN A 41 -13.71 22.01 9.89
C ASN A 41 -12.59 20.97 9.75
N ALA A 42 -12.83 19.75 10.26
CA ALA A 42 -11.89 18.65 10.21
C ALA A 42 -12.63 17.31 10.37
N THR A 43 -12.67 16.53 9.29
CA THR A 43 -13.21 15.17 9.34
C THR A 43 -12.06 14.19 9.54
N ILE A 44 -12.11 13.38 10.60
CA ILE A 44 -11.03 12.46 10.98
C ILE A 44 -11.57 11.04 11.00
N PHE A 45 -10.89 10.16 10.27
CA PHE A 45 -11.12 8.73 10.28
C PHE A 45 -9.89 8.02 10.80
N ILE A 46 -10.13 6.99 11.60
CA ILE A 46 -9.15 5.92 11.77
C ILE A 46 -9.55 4.78 10.84
N LEU A 47 -8.58 4.05 10.34
CA LEU A 47 -8.82 2.90 9.51
C LEU A 47 -7.88 1.75 9.83
N GLY A 48 -8.40 0.54 9.79
CA GLY A 48 -7.60 -0.67 9.62
C GLY A 48 -7.56 -1.01 8.15
N PHE A 49 -6.40 -1.39 7.63
CA PHE A 49 -6.26 -1.82 6.25
C PHE A 49 -5.63 -3.21 6.16
N PHE A 50 -6.07 -3.95 5.15
CA PHE A 50 -5.47 -5.17 4.65
C PHE A 50 -5.23 -4.97 3.16
N GLU A 51 -4.00 -5.13 2.72
CA GLU A 51 -3.64 -5.13 1.30
C GLU A 51 -3.06 -6.48 0.93
N ALA A 52 -3.42 -6.99 -0.24
CA ALA A 52 -2.81 -8.17 -0.82
C ALA A 52 -2.59 -7.94 -2.30
N GLY A 53 -1.41 -8.25 -2.81
CA GLY A 53 -1.21 -8.20 -4.24
C GLY A 53 0.16 -8.67 -4.69
N ASN A 54 0.32 -8.71 -6.00
CA ASN A 54 1.56 -9.11 -6.63
C ASN A 54 1.65 -8.51 -8.03
N ASN A 55 2.88 -8.43 -8.53
CA ASN A 55 3.17 -8.02 -9.90
C ASN A 55 3.92 -9.14 -10.66
N TYR A 56 3.54 -9.34 -11.92
CA TYR A 56 3.98 -10.43 -12.78
C TYR A 56 4.58 -9.89 -14.08
N LEU A 57 5.75 -10.42 -14.46
CA LEU A 57 6.46 -10.05 -15.68
C LEU A 57 5.90 -10.71 -16.96
N SER A 58 5.19 -11.84 -16.83
CA SER A 58 4.58 -12.55 -17.97
C SER A 58 3.22 -13.11 -17.59
N ILE A 59 2.31 -13.15 -18.58
CA ILE A 59 0.97 -13.70 -18.46
C ILE A 59 1.02 -15.20 -18.13
N GLU A 60 2.02 -15.92 -18.64
CA GLU A 60 2.20 -17.36 -18.42
C GLU A 60 2.49 -17.72 -16.95
N ARG A 61 3.07 -16.77 -16.19
CA ARG A 61 3.40 -16.94 -14.76
C ARG A 61 2.35 -16.33 -13.83
N TYR A 62 1.25 -15.86 -14.39
CA TYR A 62 0.19 -15.19 -13.65
C TYR A 62 -0.53 -16.16 -12.71
N ASN A 63 -0.61 -15.81 -11.43
CA ASN A 63 -1.41 -16.53 -10.46
C ASN A 63 -2.14 -15.52 -9.54
N PRO A 64 -3.48 -15.40 -9.61
CA PRO A 64 -4.21 -14.42 -8.80
C PRO A 64 -4.20 -14.74 -7.30
N PHE A 65 -3.88 -15.97 -6.90
CA PHE A 65 -3.84 -16.40 -5.50
C PHE A 65 -2.46 -16.27 -4.85
N LYS A 66 -1.40 -16.10 -5.64
CA LYS A 66 -0.03 -15.89 -5.11
C LYS A 66 0.21 -14.41 -4.88
N VAL A 67 -0.17 -13.94 -3.69
CA VAL A 67 -0.12 -12.52 -3.32
C VAL A 67 0.70 -12.27 -2.08
N TYR A 68 1.43 -11.15 -2.05
CA TYR A 68 2.08 -10.64 -0.86
C TYR A 68 1.09 -9.81 -0.07
N ARG A 69 1.03 -10.03 1.24
CA ARG A 69 0.03 -9.42 2.11
C ARG A 69 0.68 -8.42 3.04
N SER A 70 -0.06 -7.37 3.36
CA SER A 70 0.26 -6.43 4.43
C SER A 70 -1.01 -6.04 5.18
N VAL A 71 -0.82 -5.72 6.45
CA VAL A 71 -1.87 -5.23 7.32
C VAL A 71 -1.39 -4.00 8.05
N GLY A 72 -2.30 -3.12 8.42
CA GLY A 72 -1.92 -1.96 9.18
C GLY A 72 -3.09 -1.16 9.68
N VAL A 73 -2.73 -0.06 10.32
CA VAL A 73 -3.66 0.94 10.81
C VAL A 73 -3.23 2.30 10.27
N GLY A 74 -4.21 3.14 10.00
CA GLY A 74 -3.96 4.48 9.50
C GLY A 74 -4.95 5.47 10.06
N ALA A 75 -4.60 6.75 9.91
CA ALA A 75 -5.48 7.87 10.14
C ALA A 75 -5.60 8.68 8.85
N ARG A 76 -6.79 9.23 8.63
CA ARG A 76 -7.10 10.13 7.52
C ARG A 76 -7.75 11.37 8.09
N ILE A 77 -7.11 12.51 7.85
CA ILE A 77 -7.58 13.82 8.26
C ILE A 77 -7.93 14.57 6.98
N PHE A 78 -9.17 15.00 6.86
CA PHE A 78 -9.68 15.81 5.77
C PHE A 78 -9.92 17.20 6.29
N MET A 79 -9.12 18.16 5.81
CA MET A 79 -9.27 19.57 6.14
C MET A 79 -9.65 20.33 4.88
N PRO A 80 -10.69 21.18 4.90
CA PRO A 80 -11.09 21.98 3.74
C PRO A 80 -9.96 22.83 3.15
N ALA A 81 -9.03 23.32 3.99
CA ALA A 81 -7.93 24.19 3.57
C ALA A 81 -6.68 23.43 3.07
N PHE A 82 -6.41 22.23 3.58
CA PHE A 82 -5.13 21.52 3.36
C PHE A 82 -5.28 20.19 2.59
N GLY A 83 -6.51 19.76 2.31
CA GLY A 83 -6.79 18.52 1.61
C GLY A 83 -6.74 17.29 2.53
N LEU A 84 -6.40 16.15 1.94
CA LEU A 84 -6.30 14.85 2.62
C LEU A 84 -4.88 14.65 3.12
N ILE A 85 -4.76 14.50 4.44
CA ILE A 85 -3.53 14.06 5.10
C ILE A 85 -3.76 12.64 5.62
N GLY A 86 -2.90 11.73 5.19
CA GLY A 86 -2.91 10.32 5.56
C GLY A 86 -1.62 9.92 6.27
N ILE A 87 -1.77 9.23 7.38
CA ILE A 87 -0.67 8.56 8.08
C ILE A 87 -1.04 7.09 8.15
N ASP A 88 -0.17 6.21 7.67
CA ASP A 88 -0.36 4.77 7.74
C ASP A 88 0.85 4.11 8.39
N TYR A 89 0.56 3.20 9.33
CA TYR A 89 1.51 2.25 9.86
C TYR A 89 1.14 0.86 9.35
N GLY A 90 1.95 0.32 8.45
CA GLY A 90 1.76 -0.97 7.82
C GLY A 90 2.85 -1.97 8.19
N ARG A 91 2.48 -3.24 8.27
CA ARG A 91 3.40 -4.36 8.40
C ARG A 91 3.18 -5.31 7.25
N ALA A 92 4.23 -5.51 6.46
CA ALA A 92 4.32 -6.61 5.50
C ALA A 92 4.36 -7.95 6.26
N LEU A 93 3.48 -8.87 5.86
CA LEU A 93 3.36 -10.20 6.45
C LEU A 93 4.30 -11.20 5.75
N ASP A 94 4.53 -11.00 4.46
CA ASP A 94 5.31 -11.87 3.61
C ASP A 94 6.65 -11.19 3.25
N ASN A 95 7.71 -11.98 3.06
CA ASN A 95 9.02 -11.45 2.67
C ASN A 95 9.18 -11.52 1.15
N LEU A 96 9.64 -10.43 0.55
CA LEU A 96 9.99 -10.42 -0.87
C LEU A 96 11.29 -11.19 -1.13
N PRO A 97 11.30 -12.12 -2.11
CA PRO A 97 12.47 -12.94 -2.41
C PRO A 97 13.60 -12.08 -2.99
N GLY A 98 14.74 -12.05 -2.29
CA GLY A 98 15.94 -11.33 -2.75
C GLY A 98 16.08 -9.91 -2.18
N GLU A 99 15.14 -9.43 -1.37
CA GLU A 99 15.22 -8.12 -0.73
C GLU A 99 15.84 -8.21 0.67
N ARG A 100 16.75 -7.27 0.98
CA ARG A 100 17.26 -7.09 2.34
C ARG A 100 16.12 -6.58 3.22
N GLU A 101 15.96 -7.20 4.39
CA GLU A 101 14.83 -7.00 5.31
C GLU A 101 13.43 -7.35 4.77
N GLY A 102 13.35 -8.04 3.62
CA GLY A 102 12.09 -8.47 3.02
C GLY A 102 11.30 -7.36 2.33
N GLY A 103 11.92 -6.20 2.07
CA GLY A 103 11.30 -5.10 1.33
C GLY A 103 10.22 -4.35 2.12
N ARG A 104 10.39 -4.27 3.44
CA ARG A 104 9.39 -3.71 4.35
C ARG A 104 9.51 -2.19 4.46
N GLN A 105 8.38 -1.50 4.57
CA GLN A 105 8.30 -0.08 4.91
C GLN A 105 7.16 0.13 5.90
N ALA A 106 7.51 0.46 7.15
CA ALA A 106 6.53 0.48 8.22
C ALA A 106 5.62 1.72 8.20
N PHE A 107 6.16 2.89 7.86
CA PHE A 107 5.42 4.15 7.87
C PHE A 107 5.26 4.71 6.47
N THR A 108 4.05 5.16 6.17
CA THR A 108 3.71 5.85 4.93
C THR A 108 2.92 7.11 5.24
N PHE A 109 3.32 8.21 4.60
CA PHE A 109 2.61 9.48 4.66
C PHE A 109 2.03 9.77 3.28
N THR A 110 0.78 10.20 3.24
CA THR A 110 0.10 10.60 2.00
C THR A 110 -0.41 12.01 2.18
N ILE A 111 0.00 12.91 1.29
CA ILE A 111 -0.52 14.27 1.23
C ILE A 111 -1.13 14.42 -0.16
N GLY A 112 -2.44 14.60 -0.21
CA GLY A 112 -3.17 14.78 -1.45
C GLY A 112 -4.00 16.05 -1.39
N GLN A 113 -3.81 16.95 -2.35
CA GLN A 113 -4.79 17.98 -2.61
C GLN A 113 -6.00 17.29 -3.26
N GLN A 114 -7.17 17.38 -2.63
CA GLN A 114 -8.40 16.90 -3.26
C GLN A 114 -8.69 17.84 -4.43
N ILE A 115 -8.33 17.42 -5.65
CA ILE A 115 -8.74 18.13 -6.86
C ILE A 115 -10.25 17.94 -6.95
N ARG A 116 -10.98 19.05 -6.80
CA ARG A 116 -12.42 19.11 -6.95
C ARG A 116 -12.80 19.16 -8.42
#